data_AF-A0A7Y5UGV0-F1
#
_entry.id   AF-A0A7Y5UGV0-F1
#
_cell.length_a   1.000
_cell.length_b   1.000
_cell.length_c   1.000
_cell.angle_alpha   90.00
_cell.angle_beta   90.00
_cell.angle_gamma   90.00
#
_symmetry.space_group_name_H-M   'P 1'
#
loop_
_entity.id
_entity.type
_entity.pdbx_description
1 polymer ?
#
loop_
_entity_poly.entity_id
_entity_poly.type
_entity_poly.pdbx_seq_one_letter_code
_entity_poly.pdbx_strand_id
1 'polypeptide(L)'
;MDFMWADTLLAAERAHVLRLLLWGGGSTLVGTALLAWLHIGRRRSALLEQFGLQTAAWGAAELVFAAISRASLVPRDLAAATRLDRLLWLELGLDAGYLLVGLTLVASGWALGRRLGMVGAGLAVAVQGVALALLHLLLAGQISR
;
A
#
# COMPACT_ATOMS: atom_id res chain seq x y z
N MET A 1 -4.01 -17.89 25.75
CA MET A 1 -4.13 -16.53 25.21
C MET A 1 -3.08 -15.73 25.96
N ASP A 2 -1.92 -15.53 25.34
CA ASP A 2 -0.90 -14.68 25.95
C ASP A 2 -1.47 -13.25 25.98
N PHE A 3 -1.50 -12.64 27.16
CA PHE A 3 -2.02 -11.28 27.31
C PHE A 3 -1.02 -10.32 26.65
N MET A 4 -1.33 -9.85 25.44
CA MET A 4 -0.57 -8.77 24.82
C MET A 4 -0.81 -7.47 25.59
N TRP A 5 0.24 -6.95 26.21
CA TRP A 5 0.19 -5.70 26.96
C TRP A 5 0.05 -4.50 26.02
N ALA A 6 -0.60 -3.43 26.50
CA ALA A 6 -0.88 -2.22 25.71
C ALA A 6 0.38 -1.60 25.09
N ASP A 7 1.52 -1.69 25.78
CA ASP A 7 2.81 -1.20 25.29
C ASP A 7 3.36 -2.03 24.13
N THR A 8 3.16 -3.35 24.16
CA THR A 8 3.56 -4.27 23.09
C THR A 8 2.73 -4.02 21.83
N LEU A 9 1.42 -3.84 21.98
CA LEU A 9 0.53 -3.47 20.88
C LEU A 9 0.91 -2.12 20.28
N LEU A 10 1.15 -1.11 21.12
CA LEU A 10 1.58 0.21 20.65
C LEU A 10 2.93 0.15 19.90
N ALA A 11 3.88 -0.67 20.37
CA ALA A 11 5.14 -0.88 19.68
C ALA A 11 4.93 -1.54 18.29
N ALA A 12 4.04 -2.52 18.19
CA ALA A 12 3.68 -3.15 16.92
C ALA A 12 3.02 -2.16 15.96
N GLU A 13 2.08 -1.33 16.44
CA GLU A 13 1.45 -0.28 15.64
C GLU A 13 2.46 0.75 15.14
N ARG A 14 3.38 1.20 16.01
CA ARG A 14 4.48 2.11 15.62
C ARG A 14 5.35 1.52 14.51
N ALA A 15 5.73 0.25 14.64
CA ALA A 15 6.52 -0.44 13.63
C ALA A 15 5.76 -0.58 12.31
N HIS A 16 4.46 -0.90 12.37
CA HIS A 16 3.61 -0.97 11.19
C HIS A 16 3.47 0.38 10.48
N VAL A 17 3.17 1.46 11.21
CA VAL A 17 3.09 2.82 10.66
C VAL A 17 4.44 3.26 10.05
N LEU A 18 5.57 2.90 10.67
CA LEU A 18 6.88 3.17 10.08
C LEU A 18 7.06 2.44 8.74
N ARG A 19 6.62 1.18 8.63
CA ARG A 19 6.68 0.42 7.36
C ARG A 19 5.79 1.07 6.30
N LEU A 20 4.59 1.53 6.65
CA LEU A 20 3.71 2.26 5.73
C LEU A 20 4.35 3.57 5.26
N LEU A 21 4.94 4.36 6.17
CA LEU A 21 5.68 5.58 5.81
C LEU A 21 6.84 5.30 4.84
N LEU A 22 7.61 4.24 5.10
CA LEU A 22 8.73 3.85 4.24
C LEU A 22 8.25 3.35 2.88
N TRP A 23 7.18 2.55 2.84
CA TRP A 23 6.60 2.03 1.61
C TRP A 23 5.97 3.13 0.76
N GLY A 24 5.13 3.97 1.37
CA GLY A 24 4.48 5.11 0.73
C GLY A 24 5.51 6.11 0.22
N GLY A 25 6.44 6.53 1.09
CA GLY A 25 7.53 7.44 0.71
C GLY A 25 8.44 6.88 -0.37
N GLY A 26 8.83 5.60 -0.26
CA GLY A 26 9.61 4.91 -1.28
C GLY A 26 8.88 4.83 -2.62
N SER A 27 7.59 4.49 -2.61
CA SER A 27 6.74 4.45 -3.81
C SER A 27 6.60 5.82 -4.46
N THR A 28 6.35 6.87 -3.67
CA THR A 28 6.31 8.25 -4.17
C THR A 28 7.63 8.63 -4.83
N LEU A 29 8.75 8.38 -4.17
CA LEU A 29 10.09 8.71 -4.70
C LEU A 29 10.41 7.93 -5.96
N VAL A 30 10.17 6.61 -5.98
CA VAL A 30 10.44 5.77 -7.15
C VAL A 30 9.54 6.14 -8.33
N GLY A 31 8.24 6.34 -8.09
CA GLY A 31 7.30 6.74 -9.14
C GLY A 31 7.63 8.11 -9.73
N THR A 32 7.92 9.10 -8.89
CA THR A 32 8.31 10.44 -9.35
C THR A 32 9.67 10.44 -10.05
N ALA A 33 10.65 9.70 -9.55
CA ALA A 33 11.95 9.55 -10.20
C ALA A 33 11.83 8.88 -11.57
N LEU A 34 11.01 7.84 -11.70
CA LEU A 34 10.73 7.19 -12.98
C LEU A 34 10.11 8.17 -13.98
N LEU A 35 9.09 8.93 -13.55
CA LEU A 35 8.46 9.95 -14.40
C LEU A 35 9.46 11.04 -14.83
N ALA A 36 10.25 11.55 -13.89
CA ALA A 36 11.29 12.55 -14.18
C ALA A 36 12.31 12.01 -15.20
N TRP A 37 12.76 10.77 -15.03
CA TRP A 37 13.69 10.11 -15.95
C TRP A 37 13.13 9.91 -17.36
N LEU A 38 11.82 9.60 -17.48
CA LEU A 38 11.14 9.52 -18.77
C LEU A 38 11.06 10.89 -19.44
N HIS A 39 10.68 11.93 -18.69
CA HIS A 39 10.52 13.30 -19.21
C HIS A 39 11.85 13.94 -19.60
N ILE A 40 12.87 13.88 -18.73
CA ILE A 40 14.20 14.41 -19.00
C ILE A 40 14.85 13.69 -20.19
N GLY A 41 14.72 12.37 -20.25
CA GLY A 41 15.23 11.55 -21.35
C GLY A 41 14.39 11.61 -22.63
N ARG A 42 13.27 12.34 -22.64
CA ARG A 42 12.28 12.38 -23.74
C ARG A 42 11.85 10.99 -24.23
N ARG A 43 11.82 10.00 -23.33
CA ARG A 43 11.41 8.64 -23.63
C ARG A 43 9.89 8.56 -23.60
N ARG A 44 9.29 7.90 -24.59
CA ARG A 44 7.85 7.68 -24.65
C ARG A 44 7.56 6.23 -24.34
N SER A 45 6.86 5.99 -23.24
CA SER A 45 6.41 4.65 -22.85
C SER A 45 5.16 4.76 -22.01
N ALA A 46 4.00 4.58 -22.64
CA ALA A 46 2.71 4.64 -21.95
C ALA A 46 2.65 3.68 -20.75
N LEU A 47 3.33 2.53 -20.83
CA LEU A 47 3.43 1.57 -19.71
C LEU A 47 4.15 2.18 -18.52
N LEU A 48 5.37 2.69 -18.73
CA LEU A 48 6.19 3.21 -17.63
C LEU A 48 5.65 4.55 -17.11
N GLU A 49 5.04 5.35 -17.97
CA GLU A 49 4.35 6.59 -17.58
C GLU A 49 3.19 6.29 -16.64
N GLN A 50 2.28 5.38 -17.02
CA GLN A 50 1.13 5.03 -16.17
C GLN A 50 1.55 4.26 -14.91
N PHE A 51 2.55 3.38 -15.01
CA PHE A 51 3.11 2.70 -13.85
C PHE A 51 3.71 3.70 -12.86
N GLY A 52 4.55 4.63 -13.34
CA GLY A 52 5.19 5.65 -12.52
C GLY A 52 4.17 6.60 -11.89
N LEU A 53 3.16 7.04 -12.67
CA LEU A 53 2.09 7.90 -12.19
C LEU A 53 1.29 7.23 -11.06
N GLN A 54 0.84 6.00 -11.27
CA GLN A 54 0.07 5.28 -10.26
C GLN A 54 0.91 4.94 -9.03
N THR A 55 2.17 4.55 -9.21
CA THR A 55 3.09 4.29 -8.09
C THR A 55 3.32 5.56 -7.26
N ALA A 56 3.48 6.71 -7.92
CA ALA A 56 3.66 7.99 -7.25
C ALA A 56 2.39 8.42 -6.50
N ALA A 57 1.24 8.36 -7.17
CA ALA A 57 -0.05 8.79 -6.63
C ALA A 57 -0.48 7.94 -5.44
N TRP A 58 -0.46 6.61 -5.57
CA TRP A 58 -0.78 5.70 -4.47
C TRP A 58 0.24 5.76 -3.35
N GLY A 59 1.53 5.86 -3.67
CA GLY A 59 2.57 6.06 -2.65
C GLY A 59 2.33 7.33 -1.84
N ALA A 60 1.90 8.42 -2.49
CA ALA A 60 1.63 9.69 -1.82
C ALA A 60 0.37 9.60 -0.93
N ALA A 61 -0.68 8.94 -1.42
CA ALA A 61 -1.89 8.68 -0.64
C ALA A 61 -1.57 7.85 0.62
N GLU A 62 -0.77 6.79 0.47
CA GLU A 62 -0.34 5.93 1.57
C GLU A 62 0.55 6.70 2.57
N LEU A 63 1.47 7.53 2.06
CA LEU A 63 2.32 8.35 2.91
C LEU A 63 1.48 9.32 3.77
N VAL A 64 0.45 9.94 3.19
CA VAL A 64 -0.48 10.82 3.91
C VAL A 64 -1.27 10.02 4.95
N PHE A 65 -1.83 8.86 4.58
CA PHE A 65 -2.54 7.98 5.49
C PHE A 65 -1.66 7.56 6.67
N ALA A 66 -0.44 7.10 6.42
CA ALA A 66 0.51 6.70 7.44
C ALA A 66 0.93 7.87 8.35
N ALA A 67 1.06 9.09 7.82
CA ALA A 67 1.35 10.28 8.61
C ALA A 67 0.20 10.63 9.57
N ILE A 68 -1.05 10.56 9.10
CA ILE A 68 -2.25 10.75 9.94
C ILE A 68 -2.35 9.65 11.00
N SER A 69 -2.13 8.40 10.60
CA SER A 69 -2.13 7.25 11.51
C SER A 69 -1.06 7.39 12.59
N ARG A 70 0.14 7.88 12.25
CA ARG A 70 1.21 8.17 13.22
C ARG A 70 0.79 9.18 14.29
N ALA A 71 0.09 10.24 13.90
CA ALA A 71 -0.38 11.26 14.82
C ALA A 71 -1.47 10.75 15.77
N SER A 72 -2.11 9.63 15.42
CA SER A 72 -3.23 9.04 16.16
C SER A 72 -2.81 7.88 17.09
N LEU A 73 -1.50 7.61 17.22
CA LEU A 73 -0.99 6.49 18.01
C LEU A 73 -1.06 6.76 19.52
N VAL A 74 -1.86 5.98 20.23
CA VAL A 74 -2.07 6.04 21.68
C VAL A 74 -2.20 4.61 22.21
N PRO A 75 -1.77 4.29 23.46
CA PRO A 75 -2.05 2.99 24.06
C PRO A 75 -3.54 2.63 23.96
N ARG A 76 -3.84 1.44 23.46
CA ARG A 76 -5.21 0.97 23.24
C ARG A 76 -5.74 0.18 24.43
N ASP A 77 -7.01 0.38 24.75
CA ASP A 77 -7.76 -0.53 25.61
C ASP A 77 -8.24 -1.77 24.81
N LEU A 78 -8.89 -2.72 25.49
CA LEU A 78 -9.36 -3.97 24.88
C LEU A 78 -10.39 -3.72 23.75
N ALA A 79 -11.27 -2.73 23.92
CA ALA A 79 -12.29 -2.40 22.93
C ALA A 79 -11.64 -1.80 21.66
N ALA A 80 -10.68 -0.90 21.83
CA ALA A 80 -9.91 -0.29 20.76
C ALA A 80 -9.00 -1.30 20.04
N ALA A 81 -8.46 -2.29 20.76
CA ALA A 81 -7.71 -3.39 20.17
C ALA A 81 -8.61 -4.30 19.31
N THR A 82 -9.81 -4.64 19.78
CA THR A 82 -10.79 -5.42 19.00
C THR A 82 -11.25 -4.65 17.75
N ARG A 83 -11.42 -3.33 17.87
CA ARG A 83 -11.75 -2.48 16.72
C ARG A 83 -10.61 -2.42 15.70
N LEU A 84 -9.36 -2.34 16.17
CA LEU A 84 -8.18 -2.37 15.31
C LEU A 84 -8.13 -3.68 14.51
N ASP A 85 -8.33 -4.82 15.16
CA ASP A 85 -8.33 -6.13 14.49
C ASP A 85 -9.38 -6.20 13.37
N ARG A 86 -10.62 -5.75 13.64
CA ARG A 86 -11.68 -5.70 12.61
C ARG A 86 -11.35 -4.76 11.44
N LEU A 87 -10.75 -3.60 11.74
CA LEU A 87 -10.31 -2.66 10.71
C LEU A 87 -9.17 -3.27 9.89
N LEU A 88 -8.23 -3.95 10.52
CA LEU A 88 -7.12 -4.60 9.84
C LEU A 88 -7.60 -5.67 8.85
N TRP A 89 -8.61 -6.46 9.23
CA TRP A 89 -9.24 -7.41 8.31
C TRP A 89 -9.99 -6.74 7.16
N LEU A 90 -10.62 -5.59 7.41
CA LEU A 90 -11.26 -4.80 6.37
C LEU A 90 -10.22 -4.26 5.37
N GLU A 91 -9.13 -3.67 5.87
CA GLU A 91 -8.02 -3.16 5.04
C GLU A 91 -7.38 -4.30 4.23
N LEU A 92 -7.16 -5.45 4.84
CA LEU A 92 -6.63 -6.62 4.12
C LEU A 92 -7.57 -7.09 2.99
N GLY A 93 -8.89 -7.05 3.22
CA GLY A 93 -9.88 -7.33 2.19
C GLY A 93 -9.85 -6.30 1.05
N LEU A 94 -9.65 -5.03 1.40
CA LEU A 94 -9.51 -3.94 0.42
C LEU A 94 -8.23 -4.10 -0.42
N ASP A 95 -7.11 -4.48 0.19
CA ASP A 95 -5.85 -4.76 -0.50
C ASP A 95 -5.96 -5.92 -1.49
N ALA A 96 -6.65 -6.99 -1.10
CA ALA A 96 -6.97 -8.09 -2.00
C ALA A 96 -7.83 -7.58 -3.17
N GLY A 97 -8.79 -6.67 -2.89
CA GLY A 97 -9.56 -5.97 -3.91
C GLY A 97 -8.68 -5.17 -4.87
N TYR A 98 -7.75 -4.36 -4.37
CA TYR A 98 -6.79 -3.61 -5.19
C TYR A 98 -5.96 -4.54 -6.08
N LEU A 99 -5.45 -5.64 -5.54
CA LEU A 99 -4.74 -6.65 -6.33
C LEU A 99 -5.62 -7.17 -7.48
N LEU A 100 -6.85 -7.59 -7.20
CA LEU A 100 -7.76 -8.11 -8.21
C LEU A 100 -8.10 -7.05 -9.29
N VAL A 101 -8.30 -5.80 -8.89
CA VAL A 101 -8.51 -4.68 -9.82
C VAL A 101 -7.28 -4.48 -10.70
N GLY A 102 -6.08 -4.48 -10.11
CA GLY A 102 -4.82 -4.36 -10.84
C GLY A 102 -4.63 -5.47 -11.88
N LEU A 103 -4.89 -6.73 -11.48
CA LEU A 103 -4.85 -7.88 -12.38
C LEU A 103 -5.89 -7.78 -13.49
N THR A 104 -7.10 -7.32 -13.18
CA THR A 104 -8.17 -7.12 -14.16
C THR A 104 -7.77 -6.05 -15.19
N LEU A 105 -7.15 -4.96 -14.75
CA LEU A 105 -6.62 -3.91 -15.64
C LEU A 105 -5.50 -4.43 -16.54
N VAL A 106 -4.61 -5.27 -16.02
CA VAL A 106 -3.55 -5.92 -16.81
C VAL A 106 -4.16 -6.85 -17.86
N ALA A 107 -5.06 -7.76 -17.45
CA ALA A 107 -5.68 -8.73 -18.33
C ALA A 107 -6.51 -8.04 -19.43
N SER A 108 -7.34 -7.07 -19.05
CA SER A 108 -8.18 -6.32 -19.98
C SER A 108 -7.34 -5.44 -20.90
N GLY A 109 -6.32 -4.76 -20.36
CA GLY A 109 -5.40 -3.93 -21.13
C GLY A 109 -4.62 -4.76 -22.16
N TRP A 110 -4.23 -5.97 -21.82
CA TRP A 110 -3.57 -6.89 -22.74
C TRP A 110 -4.53 -7.42 -23.81
N ALA A 111 -5.69 -7.93 -23.41
CA ALA A 111 -6.66 -8.58 -24.29
C ALA A 111 -7.36 -7.61 -25.25
N LEU A 112 -7.69 -6.38 -24.82
CA LEU A 112 -8.46 -5.39 -25.58
C LEU A 112 -7.58 -4.48 -26.48
N GLY A 113 -6.53 -5.07 -27.07
CA GLY A 113 -5.66 -4.38 -28.03
C GLY A 113 -4.33 -3.90 -27.45
N ARG A 114 -3.77 -4.61 -26.46
CA ARG A 114 -2.42 -4.37 -25.91
C ARG A 114 -2.19 -2.92 -25.49
N ARG A 115 -3.17 -2.35 -24.78
CA ARG A 115 -3.14 -1.00 -24.20
C ARG A 115 -2.12 -0.95 -23.06
N LEU A 116 -0.86 -0.76 -23.41
CA LEU A 116 0.28 -0.84 -22.48
C LEU A 116 0.17 0.14 -21.30
N GLY A 117 -0.50 1.29 -21.47
CA GLY A 117 -0.78 2.20 -20.35
C GLY A 117 -1.70 1.61 -19.29
N MET A 118 -2.76 0.90 -19.70
CA MET A 118 -3.64 0.19 -18.75
C MET A 118 -2.90 -0.94 -18.04
N VAL A 119 -2.00 -1.63 -18.75
CA VAL A 119 -1.13 -2.66 -18.17
C VAL A 119 -0.20 -2.04 -17.12
N GLY A 120 0.45 -0.91 -17.44
CA GLY A 120 1.30 -0.18 -16.50
C GLY A 120 0.55 0.25 -15.24
N ALA A 121 -0.64 0.83 -15.41
CA ALA A 121 -1.50 1.21 -14.30
C ALA A 121 -1.92 -0.01 -13.45
N GLY A 122 -2.35 -1.09 -14.09
CA GLY A 122 -2.77 -2.31 -13.41
C GLY A 122 -1.64 -2.98 -12.64
N LEU A 123 -0.43 -3.02 -13.19
CA LEU A 123 0.76 -3.53 -12.50
C LEU A 123 1.09 -2.69 -11.26
N ALA A 124 1.05 -1.36 -11.37
CA ALA A 124 1.29 -0.49 -10.22
C ALA A 124 0.26 -0.73 -9.11
N VAL A 125 -1.04 -0.78 -9.44
CA VAL A 125 -2.10 -1.05 -8.47
C VAL A 125 -1.95 -2.44 -7.83
N ALA A 126 -1.61 -3.47 -8.62
CA ALA A 126 -1.40 -4.81 -8.10
C ALA A 126 -0.21 -4.88 -7.14
N VAL A 127 0.91 -4.22 -7.47
CA VAL A 127 2.09 -4.14 -6.59
C VAL A 127 1.75 -3.42 -5.28
N GLN A 128 1.00 -2.31 -5.34
CA GLN A 128 0.54 -1.61 -4.15
C GLN A 128 -0.35 -2.48 -3.28
N GLY A 129 -1.37 -3.14 -3.86
CA GLY A 129 -2.26 -4.04 -3.12
C GLY A 129 -1.50 -5.21 -2.46
N VAL A 130 -0.55 -5.84 -3.16
CA VAL A 130 0.27 -6.92 -2.57
C VAL A 130 1.11 -6.41 -1.41
N ALA A 131 1.77 -5.26 -1.58
CA ALA A 131 2.64 -4.73 -0.54
C ALA A 131 1.86 -4.36 0.72
N LEU A 132 0.72 -3.65 0.58
CA LEU A 132 -0.15 -3.29 1.70
C LEU A 132 -0.71 -4.54 2.38
N ALA A 133 -1.18 -5.53 1.62
CA ALA A 133 -1.66 -6.80 2.18
C ALA A 133 -0.58 -7.48 3.04
N LEU A 134 0.66 -7.52 2.57
CA LEU A 134 1.78 -8.08 3.35
C LEU A 134 2.06 -7.27 4.61
N LEU A 135 2.01 -5.94 4.54
CA LEU A 135 2.24 -5.09 5.72
C LEU A 135 1.12 -5.24 6.77
N HIS A 136 -0.13 -5.38 6.34
CA HIS A 136 -1.26 -5.65 7.22
C HIS A 136 -1.21 -7.06 7.80
N LEU A 137 -0.87 -8.08 6.99
CA LEU A 137 -0.67 -9.45 7.48
C LEU A 137 0.45 -9.54 8.50
N LEU A 138 1.54 -8.79 8.32
CA LEU A 138 2.62 -8.75 9.30
C LEU A 138 2.15 -8.18 10.65
N LEU A 139 1.31 -7.14 10.65
CA LEU A 139 0.72 -6.62 11.89
C LEU A 139 -0.27 -7.63 12.49
N ALA A 140 -1.13 -8.26 11.68
CA ALA A 140 -2.09 -9.27 12.15
C ALA A 140 -1.37 -10.47 12.78
N GLY A 141 -0.26 -10.90 12.18
CA GLY A 141 0.60 -11.95 12.71
C GLY A 141 1.34 -11.58 14.00
N GLN A 142 1.47 -10.29 14.32
CA GLN A 142 2.01 -9.81 15.60
C GLN A 142 0.95 -9.70 16.68
N ILE A 143 -0.30 -9.38 16.32
CA ILE A 143 -1.43 -9.26 17.25
C ILE A 143 -1.98 -10.63 17.67
N SER A 144 -1.90 -11.63 16.78
CA SER A 144 -2.44 -12.98 17.03
C SER A 144 -1.54 -13.89 17.87
N ARG A 145 -0.31 -13.45 18.19
CA ARG A 145 0.62 -14.16 19.08
C ARG A 145 0.44 -13.69 20.51
#